data_AF-A0A7X9GE50-F1
#
_entry.id   AF-A0A7X9GE50-F1
#
_cell.length_a   1.000
_cell.length_b   1.000
_cell.length_c   1.000
_cell.angle_alpha   90.00
_cell.angle_beta   90.00
_cell.angle_gamma   90.00
#
_symmetry.space_group_name_H-M   'P 1'
#
loop_
_entity.id
_entity.type
_entity.pdbx_description
1 polymer ?
#
loop_
_entity_poly.entity_id
_entity_poly.type
_entity_poly.pdbx_seq_one_letter_code
_entity_poly.pdbx_strand_id
1 'polypeptide(L)'
;TRQEAAAVLVKLLKLAPAEGGASDFKDADHIAAWAAGYVGAVVRDGLMMGMPDQTFQPQKSISRAEAVVSLSRALEAKAAPQESGIAGKVLYNNEAVPNAVIKVYQAGDYRVLQLAKTNAKGNFELNLSPGAYDVTAGTENEVAYRSGVQVTAGKVTEVNLTLQAAATLSGELLDQEGKPLKNTTLVFTTNPTFTAGTDNNGAYSVALVPHRDYQVRFVSDGGDNEPVELDSISVGAAGRQSMSFTASDDAKEQAGGGGGGAGTNKPPVVESVTFIVDGREITETGSNNSFSIDLSDYTDDSVFTGLTVKASSDAKTASVSVLGISKTITFNNGVASASVGKSGISLKELKSYLKLLGTNKITITVTGDTGLTSKVKVTVNT
;
A
#
# COMPACT_ATOMS: atom_id res chain seq x y z
N THR A 1 -32.34 16.45 -6.97
CA THR A 1 -32.73 15.43 -7.96
C THR A 1 -31.48 14.81 -8.58
N ARG A 2 -31.59 13.67 -9.30
CA ARG A 2 -30.43 13.01 -9.94
C ARG A 2 -29.73 13.91 -10.97
N GLN A 3 -30.47 14.71 -11.73
CA GLN A 3 -29.89 15.66 -12.68
C GLN A 3 -29.11 16.82 -12.02
N GLU A 4 -29.52 17.25 -10.82
CA GLU A 4 -28.77 18.25 -10.03
C GLU A 4 -27.49 17.65 -9.45
N ALA A 5 -27.54 16.40 -8.98
CA ALA A 5 -26.36 15.69 -8.49
C ALA A 5 -25.30 15.54 -9.60
N ALA A 6 -25.73 15.23 -10.83
CA ALA A 6 -24.84 15.21 -11.99
C ALA A 6 -24.13 16.55 -12.20
N ALA A 7 -24.87 17.67 -12.13
CA ALA A 7 -24.30 19.00 -12.26
C ALA A 7 -23.33 19.36 -11.13
N VAL A 8 -23.60 18.93 -9.89
CA VAL A 8 -22.68 19.11 -8.75
C VAL A 8 -21.37 18.35 -8.99
N LEU A 9 -21.43 17.09 -9.41
CA LEU A 9 -20.23 16.27 -9.66
C LEU A 9 -19.38 16.83 -10.80
N VAL A 10 -20.01 17.24 -11.91
CA VAL A 10 -19.29 17.84 -13.04
C VAL A 10 -18.59 19.14 -12.63
N LYS A 11 -19.26 20.00 -11.87
CA LYS A 11 -18.65 21.24 -11.36
C LYS A 11 -17.53 20.98 -10.35
N LEU A 12 -17.74 20.03 -9.44
CA LEU A 12 -16.76 19.64 -8.43
C LEU A 12 -15.46 19.12 -9.07
N LEU A 13 -15.59 18.31 -10.12
CA LEU A 13 -14.47 17.70 -10.84
C LEU A 13 -13.94 18.54 -12.00
N LYS A 14 -14.56 19.70 -12.29
CA LYS A 14 -14.24 20.57 -13.44
C LYS A 14 -14.28 19.85 -14.79
N LEU A 15 -15.24 18.94 -14.97
CA LEU A 15 -15.40 18.19 -16.22
C LEU A 15 -16.05 19.06 -17.30
N ALA A 16 -15.68 18.82 -18.55
CA ALA A 16 -16.38 19.40 -19.69
C ALA A 16 -17.75 18.73 -19.85
N PRO A 17 -18.86 19.49 -20.00
CA PRO A 17 -20.14 18.94 -20.39
C PRO A 17 -20.00 18.09 -21.67
N ALA A 18 -20.72 16.98 -21.75
CA ALA A 18 -20.66 16.06 -22.88
C ALA A 18 -22.01 16.02 -23.61
N GLU A 19 -21.99 16.21 -24.92
CA GLU A 19 -23.22 16.22 -25.73
C GLU A 19 -23.79 14.81 -26.00
N GLY A 20 -23.03 13.75 -25.70
CA GLY A 20 -23.44 12.34 -25.84
C GLY A 20 -23.53 11.60 -24.49
N GLY A 21 -24.43 10.61 -24.40
CA GLY A 21 -24.67 9.77 -23.21
C GLY A 21 -25.99 10.07 -22.49
N ALA A 22 -26.50 11.31 -22.56
CA ALA A 22 -27.83 11.65 -22.07
C ALA A 22 -28.94 11.21 -23.04
N SER A 23 -28.66 11.24 -24.35
CA SER A 23 -29.55 10.80 -25.44
C SER A 23 -29.81 9.29 -25.46
N ASP A 24 -28.99 8.51 -24.75
CA ASP A 24 -29.02 7.06 -24.79
C ASP A 24 -30.07 6.48 -23.83
N PHE A 25 -30.69 7.32 -23.01
CA PHE A 25 -31.75 6.93 -22.09
C PHE A 25 -33.13 7.12 -22.69
N LYS A 26 -34.04 6.19 -22.38
CA LYS A 26 -35.45 6.23 -22.83
C LYS A 26 -36.22 7.44 -22.31
N ASP A 27 -35.76 8.05 -21.23
CA ASP A 27 -36.33 9.25 -20.62
C ASP A 27 -35.48 10.50 -20.87
N ALA A 28 -34.70 10.52 -21.97
CA ALA A 28 -33.89 11.68 -22.36
C ALA A 28 -34.72 12.98 -22.44
N ASP A 29 -35.95 12.91 -22.95
CA ASP A 29 -36.87 14.06 -23.04
C ASP A 29 -37.30 14.61 -21.67
N HIS A 30 -37.12 13.85 -20.59
CA HIS A 30 -37.38 14.30 -19.22
C HIS A 30 -36.15 14.92 -18.54
N ILE A 31 -34.99 14.87 -19.17
CA ILE A 31 -33.77 15.54 -18.70
C ILE A 31 -33.88 17.01 -19.09
N ALA A 32 -33.75 17.92 -18.10
CA ALA A 32 -33.80 19.34 -18.41
C ALA A 32 -32.67 19.74 -19.37
N ALA A 33 -32.95 20.63 -20.32
CA ALA A 33 -31.98 21.03 -21.35
C ALA A 33 -30.64 21.53 -20.76
N TRP A 34 -30.67 22.24 -19.63
CA TRP A 34 -29.46 22.70 -18.93
C TRP A 34 -28.64 21.55 -18.31
N ALA A 35 -29.28 20.42 -18.01
CA ALA A 35 -28.69 19.27 -17.36
C ALA A 35 -28.16 18.23 -18.35
N ALA A 36 -28.61 18.24 -19.61
CA ALA A 36 -28.25 17.25 -20.62
C ALA A 36 -26.73 17.05 -20.73
N GLY A 37 -25.98 18.14 -20.86
CA GLY A 37 -24.51 18.09 -20.93
C GLY A 37 -23.84 17.56 -19.65
N TYR A 38 -24.43 17.82 -18.48
CA TYR A 38 -23.91 17.31 -17.20
C TYR A 38 -24.21 15.83 -17.01
N VAL A 39 -25.42 15.39 -17.39
CA VAL A 39 -25.81 13.98 -17.36
C VAL A 39 -24.95 13.17 -18.32
N GLY A 40 -24.73 13.66 -19.54
CA GLY A 40 -23.82 13.02 -20.49
C GLY A 40 -22.41 12.85 -19.92
N ALA A 41 -21.86 13.89 -19.28
CA ALA A 41 -20.53 13.84 -18.71
C ALA A 41 -20.38 12.82 -17.57
N VAL A 42 -21.31 12.79 -16.60
CA VAL A 42 -21.23 11.83 -15.48
C VAL A 42 -21.45 10.39 -15.91
N VAL A 43 -22.20 10.15 -17.00
CA VAL A 43 -22.43 8.82 -17.55
C VAL A 43 -21.23 8.34 -18.35
N ARG A 44 -20.68 9.21 -19.22
CA ARG A 44 -19.44 8.94 -19.95
C ARG A 44 -18.30 8.55 -19.01
N ASP A 45 -18.15 9.28 -17.91
CA ASP A 45 -17.06 9.09 -16.96
C ASP A 45 -17.39 8.05 -15.86
N GLY A 46 -18.52 7.33 -16.01
CA GLY A 46 -18.93 6.25 -15.11
C GLY A 46 -19.29 6.69 -13.69
N LEU A 47 -19.33 7.99 -13.41
CA LEU A 47 -19.59 8.58 -12.10
C LEU A 47 -21.02 8.31 -11.64
N MET A 48 -21.98 8.42 -12.57
CA MET A 48 -23.37 8.03 -12.37
C MET A 48 -23.80 7.08 -13.49
N MET A 49 -24.71 6.17 -13.17
CA MET A 49 -25.22 5.19 -14.14
C MET A 49 -26.74 5.31 -14.26
N GLY A 50 -27.26 4.92 -15.42
CA GLY A 50 -28.70 4.70 -15.60
C GLY A 50 -29.20 3.47 -14.85
N MET A 51 -30.50 3.27 -14.95
CA MET A 51 -31.25 2.19 -14.33
C MET A 51 -31.35 0.98 -15.28
N PRO A 52 -31.65 -0.23 -14.77
CA PRO A 52 -31.76 -1.43 -15.61
C PRO A 52 -32.80 -1.36 -16.73
N ASP A 53 -33.80 -0.50 -16.60
CA ASP A 53 -34.85 -0.26 -17.60
C ASP A 53 -34.41 0.69 -18.75
N GLN A 54 -33.15 1.12 -18.74
CA GLN A 54 -32.53 2.09 -19.64
C GLN A 54 -33.04 3.53 -19.44
N THR A 55 -33.43 3.90 -18.22
CA THR A 55 -33.76 5.28 -17.85
C THR A 55 -32.68 5.92 -16.97
N PHE A 56 -32.56 7.24 -16.98
CA PHE A 56 -31.72 7.99 -16.05
C PHE A 56 -32.48 8.45 -14.79
N GLN A 57 -33.80 8.62 -14.89
CA GLN A 57 -34.71 9.12 -13.86
C GLN A 57 -34.28 10.51 -13.34
N PRO A 58 -34.18 11.55 -14.21
CA PRO A 58 -33.56 12.83 -13.87
C PRO A 58 -34.24 13.57 -12.71
N GLN A 59 -35.58 13.49 -12.63
CA GLN A 59 -36.38 14.16 -11.60
C GLN A 59 -36.42 13.40 -10.27
N LYS A 60 -35.97 12.14 -10.24
CA LYS A 60 -36.00 11.34 -9.00
C LYS A 60 -35.02 11.91 -7.98
N SER A 61 -35.40 11.87 -6.72
CA SER A 61 -34.48 12.15 -5.61
C SER A 61 -33.34 11.15 -5.60
N ILE A 62 -32.11 11.64 -5.56
CA ILE A 62 -30.95 10.77 -5.40
C ILE A 62 -30.95 10.19 -3.98
N SER A 63 -30.79 8.88 -3.85
CA SER A 63 -30.66 8.24 -2.55
C SER A 63 -29.29 8.52 -1.93
N ARG A 64 -29.19 8.38 -0.60
CA ARG A 64 -27.91 8.50 0.11
C ARG A 64 -26.86 7.53 -0.44
N ALA A 65 -27.28 6.30 -0.78
CA ALA A 65 -26.39 5.29 -1.34
C ALA A 65 -25.87 5.69 -2.73
N GLU A 66 -26.75 6.12 -3.63
CA GLU A 66 -26.34 6.59 -4.97
C GLU A 66 -25.42 7.81 -4.88
N ALA A 67 -25.69 8.75 -3.96
CA ALA A 67 -24.85 9.92 -3.75
C ALA A 67 -23.44 9.53 -3.26
N VAL A 68 -23.34 8.64 -2.28
CA VAL A 68 -22.06 8.15 -1.74
C VAL A 68 -21.28 7.38 -2.80
N VAL A 69 -21.92 6.50 -3.57
CA VAL A 69 -21.27 5.75 -4.66
C VAL A 69 -20.76 6.69 -5.73
N SER A 70 -21.55 7.68 -6.14
CA SER A 70 -21.14 8.65 -7.16
C SER A 70 -19.98 9.53 -6.67
N LEU A 71 -19.96 9.86 -5.37
CA LEU A 71 -18.85 10.58 -4.75
C LEU A 71 -17.59 9.72 -4.63
N SER A 72 -17.71 8.44 -4.27
CA SER A 72 -16.58 7.49 -4.25
C SER A 72 -15.93 7.41 -5.63
N ARG A 73 -16.75 7.23 -6.67
CA ARG A 73 -16.28 7.20 -8.06
C ARG A 73 -15.66 8.53 -8.49
N ALA A 74 -16.18 9.66 -8.01
CA ALA A 74 -15.58 10.96 -8.26
C ALA A 74 -14.20 11.11 -7.60
N LEU A 75 -14.04 10.58 -6.38
CA LEU A 75 -12.74 10.54 -5.70
C LEU A 75 -11.77 9.59 -6.41
N GLU A 76 -12.24 8.45 -6.88
CA GLU A 76 -11.47 7.50 -7.69
C GLU A 76 -11.10 8.07 -9.06
N ALA A 77 -12.00 8.79 -9.74
CA ALA A 77 -11.74 9.44 -11.02
C ALA A 77 -10.74 10.60 -10.88
N LYS A 78 -10.74 11.29 -9.73
CA LYS A 78 -9.68 12.23 -9.36
C LYS A 78 -8.35 11.52 -9.05
N ALA A 79 -8.39 10.26 -8.65
CA ALA A 79 -7.22 9.43 -8.34
C ALA A 79 -6.73 8.56 -9.53
N ALA A 80 -7.52 8.39 -10.58
CA ALA A 80 -7.14 7.72 -11.83
C ALA A 80 -6.07 8.55 -12.57
N PRO A 81 -5.10 7.90 -13.22
CA PRO A 81 -3.75 8.43 -13.34
C PRO A 81 -3.72 9.62 -14.29
N GLN A 82 -3.56 10.82 -13.73
CA GLN A 82 -2.72 11.80 -14.40
C GLN A 82 -1.33 11.17 -14.45
N GLU A 83 -0.70 11.06 -15.63
CA GLU A 83 0.67 10.54 -15.89
C GLU A 83 1.75 11.34 -15.14
N SER A 84 1.63 11.40 -13.81
CA SER A 84 2.48 12.12 -12.89
C SER A 84 3.15 11.08 -12.02
N GLY A 85 4.44 11.26 -11.80
CA GLY A 85 5.18 10.24 -11.09
C GLY A 85 6.66 10.50 -11.06
N ILE A 86 7.37 9.47 -10.64
CA ILE A 86 8.81 9.41 -10.65
C ILE A 86 9.22 8.17 -11.44
N ALA A 87 10.18 8.31 -12.34
CA ALA A 87 10.84 7.20 -12.99
C ALA A 87 12.34 7.44 -13.02
N GLY A 88 13.14 6.38 -13.12
CA GLY A 88 14.57 6.53 -13.29
C GLY A 88 15.32 5.23 -13.11
N LYS A 89 16.63 5.35 -12.93
CA LYS A 89 17.55 4.21 -12.87
C LYS A 89 18.34 4.19 -11.57
N VAL A 90 18.52 3.00 -11.01
CA VAL A 90 19.44 2.74 -9.91
C VAL A 90 20.74 2.14 -10.44
N LEU A 91 21.85 2.74 -10.05
CA LEU A 91 23.20 2.32 -10.44
C LEU A 91 24.05 2.06 -9.20
N TYR A 92 24.98 1.11 -9.29
CA TYR A 92 26.07 0.92 -8.35
C TYR A 92 27.34 0.64 -9.13
N ASN A 93 28.42 1.38 -8.88
CA ASN A 93 29.65 1.32 -9.68
C ASN A 93 29.41 1.42 -11.20
N ASN A 94 28.48 2.30 -11.60
CA ASN A 94 28.00 2.51 -12.98
C ASN A 94 27.27 1.32 -13.62
N GLU A 95 26.98 0.26 -12.88
CA GLU A 95 26.20 -0.89 -13.34
C GLU A 95 24.75 -0.79 -12.87
N ALA A 96 23.83 -1.32 -13.68
CA ALA A 96 22.42 -1.38 -13.33
C ALA A 96 22.18 -2.32 -12.15
N VAL A 97 21.44 -1.86 -11.15
CA VAL A 97 21.13 -2.68 -9.97
C VAL A 97 19.72 -3.23 -10.10
N PRO A 98 19.52 -4.53 -10.40
CA PRO A 98 18.21 -5.15 -10.39
C PRO A 98 17.70 -5.37 -8.96
N ASN A 99 16.37 -5.39 -8.79
CA ASN A 99 15.69 -5.69 -7.53
C ASN A 99 16.02 -4.74 -6.36
N ALA A 100 16.65 -3.59 -6.63
CA ALA A 100 16.81 -2.53 -5.64
C ALA A 100 15.42 -2.04 -5.21
N VAL A 101 15.20 -1.96 -3.91
CA VAL A 101 13.93 -1.52 -3.33
C VAL A 101 13.92 -0.01 -3.28
N ILE A 102 12.89 0.59 -3.90
CA ILE A 102 12.61 2.01 -3.88
C ILE A 102 11.51 2.27 -2.86
N LYS A 103 11.74 3.21 -1.95
CA LYS A 103 10.70 3.73 -1.04
C LYS A 103 10.50 5.21 -1.32
N VAL A 104 9.24 5.63 -1.41
CA VAL A 104 8.85 7.02 -1.58
C VAL A 104 8.08 7.47 -0.35
N TYR A 105 8.44 8.64 0.15
CA TYR A 105 7.86 9.31 1.31
C TYR A 105 7.34 10.67 0.85
N GLN A 106 6.28 11.18 1.47
CA GLN A 106 6.02 12.62 1.39
C GLN A 106 7.24 13.36 1.96
N ALA A 107 7.66 14.47 1.36
CA ALA A 107 8.82 15.21 1.86
C ALA A 107 8.64 15.57 3.34
N GLY A 108 9.60 15.17 4.18
CA GLY A 108 9.56 15.38 5.63
C GLY A 108 8.71 14.37 6.43
N ASP A 109 8.07 13.40 5.77
CA ASP A 109 7.35 12.30 6.41
C ASP A 109 8.25 11.05 6.54
N TYR A 110 7.85 10.13 7.42
CA TYR A 110 8.48 8.83 7.61
C TYR A 110 7.62 7.68 7.10
N ARG A 111 6.34 7.92 6.81
CA ARG A 111 5.44 6.90 6.28
C ARG A 111 5.75 6.64 4.81
N VAL A 112 6.03 5.39 4.50
CA VAL A 112 6.22 4.95 3.12
C VAL A 112 4.89 5.09 2.39
N LEU A 113 4.83 5.98 1.40
CA LEU A 113 3.66 6.18 0.55
C LEU A 113 3.57 5.14 -0.56
N GLN A 114 4.71 4.85 -1.20
CA GLN A 114 4.77 3.94 -2.32
C GLN A 114 6.10 3.20 -2.37
N LEU A 115 6.07 2.02 -2.98
CA LEU A 115 7.18 1.10 -3.10
C LEU A 115 7.31 0.65 -4.55
N ALA A 116 8.54 0.55 -5.03
CA ALA A 116 8.85 -0.10 -6.31
C ALA A 116 10.11 -0.94 -6.20
N LYS A 117 10.36 -1.73 -7.24
CA LYS A 117 11.64 -2.39 -7.48
C LYS A 117 12.18 -2.02 -8.82
N THR A 118 13.50 -2.04 -8.93
CA THR A 118 14.14 -1.95 -10.23
C THR A 118 14.05 -3.26 -10.99
N ASN A 119 13.83 -3.17 -12.30
CA ASN A 119 13.89 -4.31 -13.20
C ASN A 119 15.35 -4.75 -13.50
N ALA A 120 15.52 -5.75 -14.36
CA ALA A 120 16.84 -6.26 -14.79
C ALA A 120 17.80 -5.18 -15.35
N LYS A 121 17.26 -4.06 -15.84
CA LYS A 121 18.02 -2.91 -16.36
C LYS A 121 18.23 -1.81 -15.32
N GLY A 122 17.84 -2.02 -14.07
CA GLY A 122 17.95 -1.02 -13.00
C GLY A 122 16.86 0.05 -13.03
N ASN A 123 15.85 -0.07 -13.89
CA ASN A 123 14.83 0.97 -14.06
C ASN A 123 13.65 0.75 -13.11
N PHE A 124 13.07 1.84 -12.59
CA PHE A 124 11.84 1.84 -11.81
C PHE A 124 10.90 2.96 -12.26
N GLU A 125 9.61 2.81 -11.95
CA GLU A 125 8.56 3.80 -12.24
C GLU A 125 7.47 3.72 -11.16
N LEU A 126 6.99 4.88 -10.72
CA LEU A 126 6.02 5.08 -9.66
C LEU A 126 5.06 6.21 -10.01
N ASN A 127 3.76 5.88 -10.13
CA ASN A 127 2.72 6.88 -10.31
C ASN A 127 2.43 7.57 -8.97
N LEU A 128 2.61 8.88 -8.92
CA LEU A 128 2.47 9.70 -7.72
C LEU A 128 1.61 10.92 -8.04
N SER A 129 0.76 11.30 -7.09
CA SER A 129 0.07 12.60 -7.16
C SER A 129 1.08 13.76 -7.18
N PRO A 130 0.70 14.95 -7.67
CA PRO A 130 1.55 16.13 -7.58
C PRO A 130 1.91 16.46 -6.13
N GLY A 131 3.18 16.76 -5.87
CA GLY A 131 3.68 16.98 -4.51
C GLY A 131 5.21 16.95 -4.41
N ALA A 132 5.70 17.15 -3.20
CA ALA A 132 7.12 17.03 -2.86
C ALA A 132 7.38 15.70 -2.15
N TYR A 133 8.43 15.00 -2.57
CA TYR A 133 8.72 13.63 -2.14
C TYR A 133 10.19 13.43 -1.78
N ASP A 134 10.43 12.53 -0.86
CA ASP A 134 11.75 11.96 -0.58
C ASP A 134 11.80 10.52 -1.09
N VAL A 135 12.91 10.13 -1.71
CA VAL A 135 13.08 8.82 -2.34
C VAL A 135 14.33 8.16 -1.78
N THR A 136 14.21 6.91 -1.32
CA THR A 136 15.36 6.07 -0.96
C THR A 136 15.43 4.87 -1.89
N ALA A 137 16.63 4.43 -2.24
CA ALA A 137 16.87 3.16 -2.91
C ALA A 137 17.87 2.34 -2.11
N GLY A 138 17.68 1.02 -2.04
CA GLY A 138 18.65 0.17 -1.37
C GLY A 138 18.55 -1.29 -1.73
N THR A 139 19.65 -1.98 -1.47
CA THR A 139 19.77 -3.43 -1.38
C THR A 139 20.09 -3.79 0.07
N GLU A 140 20.51 -5.02 0.35
CA GLU A 140 20.99 -5.38 1.69
C GLU A 140 22.26 -4.62 2.11
N ASN A 141 23.14 -4.30 1.17
CA ASN A 141 24.47 -3.77 1.46
C ASN A 141 24.75 -2.41 0.82
N GLU A 142 23.84 -1.89 0.00
CA GLU A 142 24.01 -0.63 -0.69
C GLU A 142 22.79 0.28 -0.51
N VAL A 143 23.01 1.59 -0.50
CA VAL A 143 21.97 2.60 -0.22
C VAL A 143 22.18 3.87 -1.04
N ALA A 144 21.09 4.52 -1.44
CA ALA A 144 21.06 5.87 -1.99
C ALA A 144 19.79 6.58 -1.53
N TYR A 145 19.79 7.90 -1.73
CA TYR A 145 18.60 8.69 -1.52
C TYR A 145 18.59 9.94 -2.39
N ARG A 146 17.40 10.56 -2.51
CA ARG A 146 17.20 11.88 -3.05
C ARG A 146 16.03 12.55 -2.34
N SER A 147 16.27 13.70 -1.72
CA SER A 147 15.23 14.47 -1.04
C SER A 147 14.65 15.57 -1.94
N GLY A 148 13.43 16.00 -1.62
CA GLY A 148 12.80 17.19 -2.23
C GLY A 148 12.44 17.04 -3.72
N VAL A 149 12.22 15.82 -4.19
CA VAL A 149 11.77 15.54 -5.57
C VAL A 149 10.37 16.14 -5.79
N GLN A 150 10.23 17.00 -6.80
CA GLN A 150 8.96 17.63 -7.13
C GLN A 150 8.24 16.87 -8.24
N VAL A 151 7.05 16.35 -7.95
CA VAL A 151 6.14 15.76 -8.95
C VAL A 151 5.10 16.79 -9.34
N THR A 152 4.94 17.01 -10.65
CA THR A 152 3.96 17.95 -11.21
C THR A 152 2.89 17.18 -11.97
N ALA A 153 1.66 17.72 -11.97
CA ALA A 153 0.53 17.14 -12.70
C ALA A 153 0.86 16.88 -14.19
N GLY A 154 0.59 15.66 -14.64
CA GLY A 154 0.82 15.17 -16.01
C GLY A 154 2.28 15.02 -16.41
N LYS A 155 3.23 14.92 -15.45
CA LYS A 155 4.66 14.74 -15.75
C LYS A 155 5.31 13.64 -14.93
N VAL A 156 6.06 12.77 -15.61
CA VAL A 156 7.02 11.86 -14.97
C VAL A 156 8.33 12.60 -14.72
N THR A 157 8.76 12.64 -13.46
CA THR A 157 9.99 13.28 -13.01
C THR A 157 11.13 12.27 -13.01
N GLU A 158 12.24 12.59 -13.70
CA GLU A 158 13.39 11.69 -13.74
C GLU A 158 14.21 11.73 -12.43
N VAL A 159 14.41 10.55 -11.83
CA VAL A 159 15.18 10.36 -10.59
C VAL A 159 16.15 9.19 -10.76
N ASN A 160 17.38 9.51 -11.14
CA ASN A 160 18.48 8.55 -11.13
C ASN A 160 19.15 8.53 -9.75
N LEU A 161 19.42 7.33 -9.23
CA LEU A 161 20.00 7.09 -7.92
C LEU A 161 21.27 6.27 -8.06
N THR A 162 22.37 6.75 -7.50
CA THR A 162 23.65 6.01 -7.45
C THR A 162 23.85 5.50 -6.03
N LEU A 163 23.79 4.19 -5.86
CA LEU A 163 24.05 3.54 -4.58
C LEU A 163 25.51 3.71 -4.16
N GLN A 164 25.71 3.72 -2.85
CA GLN A 164 27.01 3.58 -2.19
C GLN A 164 26.94 2.41 -1.21
N ALA A 165 28.10 1.90 -0.78
CA ALA A 165 28.15 0.89 0.28
C ALA A 165 27.49 1.43 1.56
N ALA A 166 26.57 0.66 2.13
CA ALA A 166 25.80 1.03 3.29
C ALA A 166 26.54 0.69 4.59
N ALA A 167 26.25 1.44 5.64
CA ALA A 167 26.41 0.98 7.00
C ALA A 167 25.16 0.17 7.38
N THR A 168 25.29 -1.15 7.46
CA THR A 168 24.19 -2.04 7.83
C THR A 168 24.14 -2.13 9.34
N LEU A 169 23.20 -1.42 9.95
CA LEU A 169 22.94 -1.46 11.39
C LEU A 169 21.97 -2.60 11.69
N SER A 170 22.25 -3.39 12.72
CA SER A 170 21.37 -4.45 13.20
C SER A 170 21.39 -4.54 14.72
N GLY A 171 20.31 -4.99 15.31
CA GLY A 171 20.23 -5.29 16.74
C GLY A 171 18.80 -5.59 17.14
N GLU A 172 18.49 -5.41 18.41
CA GLU A 172 17.16 -5.68 18.98
C GLU A 172 16.53 -4.40 19.51
N LEU A 173 15.21 -4.30 19.40
CA LEU A 173 14.41 -3.31 20.11
C LEU A 173 13.65 -4.01 21.23
N LEU A 174 13.94 -3.63 22.46
CA LEU A 174 13.34 -4.20 23.67
C LEU A 174 12.54 -3.12 24.43
N ASP A 175 11.61 -3.52 25.28
CA ASP A 175 11.03 -2.66 26.31
C ASP A 175 11.94 -2.58 27.55
N GLN A 176 11.55 -1.79 28.56
CA GLN A 176 12.34 -1.61 29.79
C GLN A 176 12.47 -2.90 30.61
N GLU A 177 11.51 -3.81 30.47
CA GLU A 177 11.53 -5.14 31.07
C GLU A 177 12.41 -6.14 30.29
N GLY A 178 13.02 -5.72 29.18
CA GLY A 178 13.88 -6.55 28.34
C GLY A 178 13.11 -7.49 27.41
N LYS A 179 11.80 -7.31 27.26
CA LYS A 179 10.97 -8.09 26.35
C LYS A 179 11.02 -7.49 24.94
N PRO A 180 11.04 -8.32 23.88
CA PRO A 180 11.08 -7.83 22.52
C PRO A 180 9.85 -7.01 22.09
N LEU A 181 10.11 -5.84 21.49
CA LEU A 181 9.09 -5.04 20.82
C LEU A 181 8.96 -5.48 19.36
N LYS A 182 8.06 -6.42 19.13
CA LYS A 182 7.75 -6.97 17.80
C LYS A 182 6.90 -6.05 16.94
N ASN A 183 7.02 -6.18 15.62
CA ASN A 183 6.18 -5.48 14.64
C ASN A 183 6.23 -3.94 14.75
N THR A 184 7.33 -3.41 15.26
CA THR A 184 7.55 -1.99 15.51
C THR A 184 8.40 -1.41 14.40
N THR A 185 8.06 -0.21 13.93
CA THR A 185 8.87 0.49 12.92
C THR A 185 9.87 1.39 13.61
N LEU A 186 11.16 1.12 13.43
CA LEU A 186 12.25 2.06 13.71
C LEU A 186 12.39 3.05 12.55
N VAL A 187 12.60 4.32 12.92
CA VAL A 187 12.65 5.47 12.02
C VAL A 187 13.96 6.20 12.26
N PHE A 188 14.84 6.20 11.26
CA PHE A 188 16.15 6.83 11.28
C PHE A 188 16.12 8.08 10.41
N THR A 189 16.15 9.25 11.04
CA THR A 189 15.90 10.53 10.35
C THR A 189 17.16 11.37 10.25
N THR A 190 17.49 11.77 9.03
CA THR A 190 18.55 12.75 8.70
C THR A 190 18.13 13.70 7.56
N ASN A 191 16.85 13.60 7.12
CA ASN A 191 16.33 14.08 5.84
C ASN A 191 17.15 13.53 4.63
N PRO A 192 16.75 12.38 4.06
CA PRO A 192 15.46 11.71 4.18
C PRO A 192 15.43 10.70 5.33
N THR A 193 14.29 10.04 5.45
CA THR A 193 14.02 9.05 6.48
C THR A 193 14.31 7.64 5.97
N PHE A 194 14.95 6.82 6.81
CA PHE A 194 15.10 5.38 6.59
C PHE A 194 14.28 4.64 7.63
N THR A 195 13.68 3.52 7.27
CA THR A 195 12.82 2.73 8.17
C THR A 195 13.18 1.25 8.16
N ALA A 196 13.09 0.63 9.32
CA ALA A 196 13.20 -0.81 9.52
C ALA A 196 12.11 -1.30 10.46
N GLY A 197 11.69 -2.55 10.27
CA GLY A 197 10.71 -3.20 11.13
C GLY A 197 11.40 -4.21 12.02
N THR A 198 10.85 -4.42 13.20
CA THR A 198 11.29 -5.49 14.11
C THR A 198 10.54 -6.78 13.84
N ASP A 199 11.24 -7.91 13.92
CA ASP A 199 10.65 -9.24 13.88
C ASP A 199 10.05 -9.65 15.24
N ASN A 200 9.68 -10.92 15.41
CA ASN A 200 9.08 -11.43 16.65
C ASN A 200 10.05 -11.45 17.84
N ASN A 201 11.35 -11.44 17.58
CA ASN A 201 12.41 -11.35 18.57
C ASN A 201 12.85 -9.90 18.79
N GLY A 202 12.13 -8.92 18.22
CA GLY A 202 12.50 -7.51 18.30
C GLY A 202 13.71 -7.18 17.44
N ALA A 203 14.24 -8.13 16.68
CA ALA A 203 15.44 -7.93 15.89
C ALA A 203 15.10 -7.11 14.65
N TYR A 204 16.00 -6.19 14.30
CA TYR A 204 15.86 -5.31 13.15
C TYR A 204 17.18 -5.23 12.38
N SER A 205 17.10 -4.80 11.13
CA SER A 205 18.27 -4.48 10.31
C SER A 205 17.92 -3.40 9.30
N VAL A 206 18.81 -2.42 9.16
CA VAL A 206 18.63 -1.26 8.28
C VAL A 206 19.94 -0.92 7.56
N ALA A 207 19.85 -0.64 6.27
CA ALA A 207 20.95 -0.09 5.49
C ALA A 207 20.90 1.44 5.55
N LEU A 208 21.91 2.06 6.17
CA LEU A 208 22.00 3.51 6.36
C LEU A 208 23.17 4.09 5.57
N VAL A 209 23.06 5.38 5.26
CA VAL A 209 24.15 6.13 4.63
C VAL A 209 25.26 6.29 5.68
N PRO A 210 26.51 5.88 5.38
CA PRO A 210 27.60 5.94 6.33
C PRO A 210 28.01 7.38 6.67
N HIS A 211 28.73 7.54 7.78
CA HIS A 211 29.26 8.83 8.26
C HIS A 211 28.17 9.89 8.49
N ARG A 212 27.08 9.50 9.15
CA ARG A 212 25.95 10.39 9.43
C ARG A 212 25.39 10.21 10.81
N ASP A 213 24.84 11.30 11.31
CA ASP A 213 24.04 11.31 12.51
C ASP A 213 22.56 11.09 12.17
N TYR A 214 21.90 10.27 12.97
CA TYR A 214 20.50 9.91 12.82
C TYR A 214 19.77 10.10 14.14
N GLN A 215 18.63 10.78 14.08
CA GLN A 215 17.64 10.66 15.14
C GLN A 215 16.87 9.36 14.96
N VAL A 216 16.86 8.53 16.00
CA VAL A 216 16.19 7.23 16.03
C VAL A 216 14.90 7.38 16.81
N ARG A 217 13.80 6.98 16.17
CA ARG A 217 12.45 6.98 16.74
C ARG A 217 11.81 5.63 16.49
N PHE A 218 10.74 5.29 17.21
CA PHE A 218 9.94 4.12 16.92
C PHE A 218 8.44 4.43 16.84
N VAL A 219 7.72 3.57 16.13
CA VAL A 219 6.26 3.62 15.99
C VAL A 219 5.70 2.21 16.17
N SER A 220 4.89 2.03 17.23
CA SER A 220 4.17 0.79 17.52
C SER A 220 3.01 0.57 16.52
N ASP A 221 2.73 -0.68 16.13
CA ASP A 221 1.61 -0.98 15.22
C ASP A 221 0.25 -0.71 15.86
N GLY A 222 -0.68 -0.14 15.08
CA GLY A 222 -2.08 0.04 15.47
C GLY A 222 -2.52 1.47 15.83
N GLY A 223 -1.60 2.44 15.88
CA GLY A 223 -1.95 3.84 16.15
C GLY A 223 -1.63 4.78 14.99
N ASP A 224 -2.44 5.82 14.81
CA ASP A 224 -2.05 7.07 14.13
C ASP A 224 -0.99 7.85 14.95
N ASN A 225 -0.22 7.15 15.78
CA ASN A 225 0.63 7.72 16.82
C ASN A 225 1.88 8.36 16.20
N GLU A 226 2.28 9.48 16.80
CA GLU A 226 3.54 10.15 16.49
C GLU A 226 4.73 9.26 16.88
N PRO A 227 5.84 9.28 16.11
CA PRO A 227 7.05 8.55 16.48
C PRO A 227 7.60 8.98 17.83
N VAL A 228 7.89 8.01 18.69
CA VAL A 228 8.50 8.22 20.00
C VAL A 228 10.02 8.20 19.86
N GLU A 229 10.69 9.19 20.45
CA GLU A 229 12.15 9.31 20.39
C GLU A 229 12.84 8.22 21.22
N LEU A 230 13.90 7.64 20.65
CA LEU A 230 14.77 6.67 21.33
C LEU A 230 16.12 7.29 21.66
N ASP A 231 16.83 7.72 20.61
CA ASP A 231 18.23 8.10 20.73
C ASP A 231 18.69 8.95 19.54
N SER A 232 19.85 9.57 19.66
CA SER A 232 20.60 10.17 18.56
C SER A 232 21.91 9.40 18.38
N ILE A 233 22.09 8.77 17.22
CA ILE A 233 23.22 7.89 16.94
C ILE A 233 24.12 8.47 15.86
N SER A 234 25.42 8.21 15.94
CA SER A 234 26.37 8.43 14.85
C SER A 234 26.69 7.09 14.19
N VAL A 235 26.37 6.96 12.91
CA VAL A 235 26.65 5.76 12.11
C VAL A 235 28.02 5.90 11.45
N GLY A 236 28.86 4.89 11.66
CA GLY A 236 30.24 4.85 11.17
C GLY A 236 30.38 4.59 9.66
N ALA A 237 31.53 4.05 9.27
CA ALA A 237 31.81 3.67 7.89
C ALA A 237 30.89 2.53 7.39
N ALA A 238 30.90 2.31 6.07
CA ALA A 238 30.19 1.19 5.46
C ALA A 238 30.63 -0.16 6.05
N GLY A 239 29.70 -1.11 6.11
CA GLY A 239 29.88 -2.40 6.77
C GLY A 239 28.86 -2.66 7.87
N ARG A 240 28.96 -3.83 8.50
CA ARG A 240 28.01 -4.26 9.55
C ARG A 240 28.33 -3.59 10.88
N GLN A 241 27.30 -3.10 11.55
CA GLN A 241 27.36 -2.48 12.85
C GLN A 241 26.24 -3.06 13.74
N SER A 242 26.53 -3.28 15.02
CA SER A 242 25.56 -3.82 15.97
C SER A 242 25.14 -2.75 16.97
N MET A 243 23.85 -2.54 17.13
CA MET A 243 23.29 -1.58 18.08
C MET A 243 21.88 -2.00 18.47
N SER A 244 21.61 -2.17 19.75
CA SER A 244 20.26 -2.45 20.26
C SER A 244 19.70 -1.22 20.94
N PHE A 245 18.38 -1.09 20.93
CA PHE A 245 17.65 0.00 21.55
C PHE A 245 16.69 -0.52 22.61
N THR A 246 16.44 0.29 23.62
CA THR A 246 15.42 0.05 24.64
C THR A 246 14.42 1.19 24.59
N ALA A 247 13.15 0.88 24.38
CA ALA A 247 12.09 1.89 24.35
C ALA A 247 11.72 2.34 25.77
N SER A 248 11.31 3.60 25.91
CA SER A 248 10.74 4.12 27.16
C SER A 248 9.33 3.56 27.42
N ASP A 249 8.85 3.68 28.65
CA ASP A 249 7.53 3.19 29.12
C ASP A 249 6.31 3.63 28.29
N ASP A 250 6.46 4.65 27.45
CA ASP A 250 5.42 5.14 26.54
C ASP A 250 5.15 4.18 25.35
N ALA A 251 5.94 3.11 25.22
CA ALA A 251 5.82 2.10 24.15
C ALA A 251 4.65 1.11 24.30
N LYS A 252 3.79 1.24 25.31
CA LYS A 252 2.80 0.21 25.66
C LYS A 252 1.84 -0.13 24.51
N GLU A 253 1.79 -1.41 24.18
CA GLU A 253 0.83 -2.04 23.25
C GLU A 253 -0.61 -1.60 23.56
N GLN A 254 -1.24 -0.86 22.65
CA GLN A 254 -2.70 -0.81 22.54
C GLN A 254 -3.17 -1.76 21.44
N ALA A 255 -3.25 -3.06 21.79
CA ALA A 255 -4.14 -3.97 21.09
C ALA A 255 -5.56 -3.76 21.66
N GLY A 256 -6.25 -2.71 21.20
CA GLY A 256 -7.59 -2.35 21.65
C GLY A 256 -8.62 -2.58 20.55
N GLY A 257 -9.45 -3.61 20.72
CA GLY A 257 -10.51 -3.98 19.80
C GLY A 257 -11.59 -2.90 19.63
N GLY A 258 -12.18 -2.86 18.44
CA GLY A 258 -13.38 -2.09 18.13
C GLY A 258 -14.51 -3.02 17.69
N GLY A 259 -15.36 -3.41 18.64
CA GLY A 259 -16.68 -3.95 18.35
C GLY A 259 -17.72 -2.83 18.36
N GLY A 260 -18.68 -2.89 17.42
CA GLY A 260 -19.97 -2.22 17.55
C GLY A 260 -20.55 -1.61 16.27
N GLY A 261 -21.75 -2.06 15.89
CA GLY A 261 -22.75 -1.20 15.24
C GLY A 261 -23.30 -1.68 13.90
N ALA A 262 -24.59 -2.05 13.90
CA ALA A 262 -25.33 -2.60 12.79
C ALA A 262 -25.62 -1.60 11.66
N GLY A 263 -25.34 -2.03 10.43
CA GLY A 263 -25.82 -1.46 9.17
C GLY A 263 -25.82 -2.58 8.13
N THR A 264 -26.87 -2.68 7.31
CA THR A 264 -27.18 -3.86 6.48
C THR A 264 -26.26 -4.10 5.28
N ASN A 265 -25.14 -3.37 5.16
CA ASN A 265 -24.07 -3.64 4.20
C ASN A 265 -22.73 -3.69 4.96
N LYS A 266 -22.23 -4.89 5.23
CA LYS A 266 -20.94 -5.12 5.89
C LYS A 266 -19.86 -5.32 4.81
N PRO A 267 -18.62 -4.84 5.00
CA PRO A 267 -17.48 -5.25 4.17
C PRO A 267 -17.28 -6.78 4.22
N PRO A 268 -16.68 -7.40 3.18
CA PRO A 268 -16.43 -8.84 3.20
C PRO A 268 -15.59 -9.27 4.38
N VAL A 269 -15.93 -10.37 5.01
CA VAL A 269 -15.17 -10.94 6.12
C VAL A 269 -14.18 -11.95 5.55
N VAL A 270 -12.91 -11.84 5.90
CA VAL A 270 -11.91 -12.85 5.50
C VAL A 270 -11.85 -13.91 6.57
N GLU A 271 -12.09 -15.17 6.17
CA GLU A 271 -12.18 -16.34 7.05
C GLU A 271 -10.83 -17.03 7.21
N SER A 272 -10.05 -17.08 6.14
CA SER A 272 -8.72 -17.69 6.16
C SER A 272 -7.79 -17.13 5.11
N VAL A 273 -6.50 -17.23 5.40
CA VAL A 273 -5.40 -16.99 4.47
C VAL A 273 -4.53 -18.23 4.43
N THR A 274 -4.21 -18.70 3.22
CA THR A 274 -3.40 -19.90 3.00
C THR A 274 -2.20 -19.58 2.14
N PHE A 275 -1.00 -19.91 2.63
CA PHE A 275 0.24 -19.83 1.85
C PHE A 275 0.56 -21.22 1.29
N ILE A 276 1.07 -21.27 0.07
CA ILE A 276 1.55 -22.51 -0.57
C ILE A 276 3.06 -22.42 -0.68
N VAL A 277 3.76 -23.24 0.11
CA VAL A 277 5.24 -23.30 0.15
C VAL A 277 5.68 -24.74 -0.10
N ASP A 278 6.54 -24.96 -1.10
CA ASP A 278 6.97 -26.31 -1.53
C ASP A 278 5.79 -27.27 -1.81
N GLY A 279 4.66 -26.72 -2.28
CA GLY A 279 3.44 -27.48 -2.54
C GLY A 279 2.64 -27.86 -1.29
N ARG A 280 3.05 -27.43 -0.09
CA ARG A 280 2.31 -27.60 1.16
C ARG A 280 1.50 -26.35 1.49
N GLU A 281 0.30 -26.55 2.01
CA GLU A 281 -0.60 -25.48 2.43
C GLU A 281 -0.41 -25.14 3.91
N ILE A 282 -0.30 -23.85 4.20
CA ILE A 282 -0.19 -23.29 5.55
C ILE A 282 -1.37 -22.35 5.72
N THR A 283 -2.37 -22.75 6.50
CA THR A 283 -3.65 -22.03 6.59
C THR A 283 -3.86 -21.44 7.96
N GLU A 284 -4.08 -20.13 8.01
CA GLU A 284 -4.49 -19.41 9.20
C GLU A 284 -5.96 -19.02 9.08
N THR A 285 -6.75 -19.33 10.10
CA THR A 285 -8.18 -19.01 10.17
C THR A 285 -8.46 -17.96 11.23
N GLY A 286 -9.38 -17.05 10.97
CA GLY A 286 -9.68 -15.95 11.89
C GLY A 286 -10.80 -15.06 11.38
N SER A 287 -11.24 -14.12 12.22
CA SER A 287 -12.38 -13.23 11.94
C SER A 287 -12.07 -11.73 12.03
N ASN A 288 -10.82 -11.38 12.37
CA ASN A 288 -10.39 -9.99 12.62
C ASN A 288 -9.59 -9.38 11.48
N ASN A 289 -9.58 -9.98 10.28
CA ASN A 289 -8.77 -9.55 9.13
C ASN A 289 -7.27 -9.38 9.49
N SER A 290 -6.77 -10.13 10.48
CA SER A 290 -5.39 -10.15 10.91
C SER A 290 -4.96 -11.61 11.06
N PHE A 291 -3.94 -12.02 10.31
CA PHE A 291 -3.46 -13.40 10.24
C PHE A 291 -1.95 -13.44 10.45
N SER A 292 -1.44 -14.56 10.96
CA SER A 292 -0.02 -14.74 11.27
C SER A 292 0.47 -16.05 10.70
N ILE A 293 1.09 -16.02 9.52
CA ILE A 293 1.61 -17.21 8.84
C ILE A 293 2.99 -17.52 9.40
N ASP A 294 3.15 -18.70 9.99
CA ASP A 294 4.45 -19.18 10.46
C ASP A 294 5.17 -20.03 9.41
N LEU A 295 6.37 -19.59 9.02
CA LEU A 295 7.25 -20.25 8.07
C LEU A 295 8.55 -20.75 8.72
N SER A 296 8.63 -20.78 10.06
CA SER A 296 9.85 -21.18 10.79
C SER A 296 10.37 -22.59 10.45
N ASP A 297 9.47 -23.49 10.04
CA ASP A 297 9.79 -24.87 9.66
C ASP A 297 10.32 -25.01 8.22
N TYR A 298 10.39 -23.90 7.47
CA TYR A 298 10.84 -23.88 6.08
C TYR A 298 12.24 -23.30 5.94
N THR A 299 12.94 -23.76 4.91
CA THR A 299 14.31 -23.32 4.63
C THR A 299 14.34 -22.10 3.72
N ASP A 300 15.48 -21.42 3.66
CA ASP A 300 15.69 -20.29 2.74
C ASP A 300 15.50 -20.66 1.25
N ASP A 301 15.75 -21.93 0.90
CA ASP A 301 15.57 -22.47 -0.45
C ASP A 301 14.12 -22.92 -0.73
N SER A 302 13.26 -22.99 0.29
CA SER A 302 11.83 -23.29 0.11
C SER A 302 11.17 -22.23 -0.76
N VAL A 303 10.18 -22.64 -1.56
CA VAL A 303 9.60 -21.81 -2.61
C VAL A 303 8.13 -21.51 -2.30
N PHE A 304 7.84 -20.23 -2.08
CA PHE A 304 6.48 -19.71 -2.04
C PHE A 304 5.90 -19.65 -3.46
N THR A 305 4.77 -20.33 -3.70
CA THR A 305 4.19 -20.53 -5.03
C THR A 305 2.78 -20.01 -5.18
N GLY A 306 2.08 -19.75 -4.07
CA GLY A 306 0.72 -19.24 -4.13
C GLY A 306 0.15 -18.77 -2.80
N LEU A 307 -0.93 -18.00 -2.94
CA LEU A 307 -1.74 -17.45 -1.87
C LEU A 307 -3.20 -17.75 -2.17
N THR A 308 -3.92 -18.27 -1.18
CA THR A 308 -5.37 -18.42 -1.24
C THR A 308 -6.00 -17.61 -0.11
N VAL A 309 -7.07 -16.89 -0.42
CA VAL A 309 -7.86 -16.09 0.51
C VAL A 309 -9.28 -16.62 0.46
N LYS A 310 -9.80 -17.03 1.61
CA LYS A 310 -11.22 -17.39 1.76
C LYS A 310 -11.94 -16.26 2.48
N ALA A 311 -13.03 -15.81 1.90
CA ALA A 311 -13.84 -14.71 2.42
C ALA A 311 -15.33 -15.03 2.31
N SER A 312 -16.15 -14.15 2.89
CA SER A 312 -17.60 -14.21 2.77
C SER A 312 -18.06 -14.18 1.31
N SER A 313 -19.23 -14.75 1.05
CA SER A 313 -19.75 -14.97 -0.31
C SER A 313 -19.97 -13.71 -1.13
N ASP A 314 -20.05 -12.55 -0.49
CA ASP A 314 -20.17 -11.23 -1.11
C ASP A 314 -18.80 -10.65 -1.54
N ALA A 315 -17.69 -11.35 -1.28
CA ALA A 315 -16.37 -10.98 -1.76
C ALA A 315 -16.25 -11.17 -3.28
N LYS A 316 -15.77 -10.13 -3.97
CA LYS A 316 -15.67 -10.11 -5.44
C LYS A 316 -14.24 -10.12 -5.93
N THR A 317 -13.39 -9.27 -5.36
CA THR A 317 -11.96 -9.20 -5.71
C THR A 317 -11.10 -9.12 -4.46
N ALA A 318 -9.90 -9.67 -4.52
CA ALA A 318 -8.82 -9.37 -3.59
C ALA A 318 -7.68 -8.72 -4.36
N SER A 319 -7.21 -7.55 -3.92
CA SER A 319 -5.94 -7.01 -4.33
C SER A 319 -4.90 -7.40 -3.30
N VAL A 320 -3.97 -8.26 -3.70
CA VAL A 320 -2.84 -8.65 -2.88
C VAL A 320 -1.73 -7.65 -3.17
N SER A 321 -1.40 -6.82 -2.19
CA SER A 321 -0.29 -5.88 -2.28
C SER A 321 0.88 -6.44 -1.49
N VAL A 322 1.78 -7.07 -2.22
CA VAL A 322 3.03 -7.60 -1.70
C VAL A 322 4.12 -6.84 -2.45
N LEU A 323 4.99 -6.13 -1.74
CA LEU A 323 6.18 -5.52 -2.34
C LEU A 323 5.88 -4.37 -3.32
N GLY A 324 4.82 -3.59 -3.08
CA GLY A 324 4.42 -2.48 -3.97
C GLY A 324 3.79 -2.93 -5.29
N ILE A 325 3.71 -4.24 -5.54
CA ILE A 325 3.05 -4.84 -6.68
C ILE A 325 1.67 -5.29 -6.21
N SER A 326 0.63 -4.63 -6.73
CA SER A 326 -0.75 -5.05 -6.53
C SER A 326 -1.15 -6.03 -7.63
N LYS A 327 -1.55 -7.24 -7.26
CA LYS A 327 -2.22 -8.16 -8.18
C LYS A 327 -3.65 -8.36 -7.72
N THR A 328 -4.58 -8.00 -8.60
CA THR A 328 -6.00 -8.27 -8.38
C THR A 328 -6.30 -9.71 -8.77
N ILE A 329 -6.96 -10.43 -7.86
CA ILE A 329 -7.53 -11.76 -8.08
C ILE A 329 -9.04 -11.70 -7.85
N THR A 330 -9.78 -12.50 -8.60
CA THR A 330 -11.24 -12.57 -8.53
C THR A 330 -11.65 -13.75 -7.65
N PHE A 331 -12.66 -13.54 -6.81
CA PHE A 331 -13.23 -14.61 -6.01
C PHE A 331 -14.14 -15.51 -6.88
N ASN A 332 -14.09 -16.81 -6.62
CA ASN A 332 -15.00 -17.81 -7.13
C ASN A 332 -15.58 -18.57 -5.93
N ASN A 333 -16.88 -18.39 -5.66
CA ASN A 333 -17.58 -18.96 -4.51
C ASN A 333 -16.91 -18.68 -3.15
N GLY A 334 -16.51 -17.43 -2.89
CA GLY A 334 -15.89 -17.03 -1.63
C GLY A 334 -14.41 -17.42 -1.49
N VAL A 335 -13.79 -17.98 -2.52
CA VAL A 335 -12.34 -18.28 -2.55
C VAL A 335 -11.66 -17.51 -3.68
N ALA A 336 -10.56 -16.81 -3.38
CA ALA A 336 -9.68 -16.22 -4.39
C ALA A 336 -8.27 -16.79 -4.22
N SER A 337 -7.66 -17.22 -5.32
CA SER A 337 -6.29 -17.76 -5.31
C SER A 337 -5.42 -17.03 -6.32
N ALA A 338 -4.20 -16.72 -5.92
CA ALA A 338 -3.12 -16.22 -6.77
C ALA A 338 -1.98 -17.24 -6.79
N SER A 339 -1.51 -17.63 -7.97
CA SER A 339 -0.20 -18.24 -8.12
C SER A 339 0.83 -17.18 -8.54
N VAL A 340 2.06 -17.36 -8.04
CA VAL A 340 3.22 -16.52 -8.36
C VAL A 340 3.90 -16.97 -9.68
N GLY A 341 3.45 -18.07 -10.28
CA GLY A 341 3.99 -18.63 -11.52
C GLY A 341 4.96 -19.80 -11.30
N LYS A 342 5.42 -20.44 -12.39
CA LYS A 342 6.18 -21.70 -12.36
C LYS A 342 7.49 -21.64 -11.57
N SER A 343 8.10 -20.46 -11.45
CA SER A 343 9.38 -20.27 -10.76
C SER A 343 9.22 -20.00 -9.26
N GLY A 344 8.02 -19.60 -8.79
CA GLY A 344 7.79 -19.16 -7.41
C GLY A 344 8.70 -18.02 -6.95
N ILE A 345 8.74 -17.79 -5.64
CA ILE A 345 9.68 -16.89 -4.95
C ILE A 345 10.34 -17.70 -3.84
N SER A 346 11.67 -17.74 -3.76
CA SER A 346 12.32 -18.42 -2.63
C SER A 346 12.06 -17.68 -1.32
N LEU A 347 12.00 -18.39 -0.20
CA LEU A 347 11.79 -17.75 1.10
C LEU A 347 12.94 -16.81 1.43
N LYS A 348 14.18 -17.12 1.03
CA LYS A 348 15.30 -16.19 1.12
C LYS A 348 15.01 -14.86 0.43
N GLU A 349 14.47 -14.92 -0.78
CA GLU A 349 14.13 -13.73 -1.56
C GLU A 349 12.98 -12.96 -0.90
N LEU A 350 11.93 -13.66 -0.45
CA LEU A 350 10.80 -13.06 0.29
C LEU A 350 11.26 -12.38 1.59
N LYS A 351 12.06 -13.06 2.42
CA LYS A 351 12.65 -12.54 3.67
C LYS A 351 13.50 -11.31 3.40
N SER A 352 14.38 -11.37 2.40
CA SER A 352 15.22 -10.24 1.99
C SER A 352 14.37 -9.02 1.64
N TYR A 353 13.25 -9.23 0.94
CA TYR A 353 12.36 -8.13 0.61
C TYR A 353 11.60 -7.56 1.81
N LEU A 354 11.02 -8.40 2.67
CA LEU A 354 10.33 -7.97 3.89
C LEU A 354 11.28 -7.14 4.78
N LYS A 355 12.52 -7.62 4.95
CA LYS A 355 13.60 -6.91 5.64
C LYS A 355 13.86 -5.53 5.03
N LEU A 356 14.06 -5.45 3.71
CA LEU A 356 14.29 -4.17 3.03
C LEU A 356 13.11 -3.22 3.16
N LEU A 357 11.88 -3.74 3.18
CA LEU A 357 10.68 -2.93 3.39
C LEU A 357 10.52 -2.45 4.82
N GLY A 358 11.26 -3.03 5.77
CA GLY A 358 11.09 -2.75 7.19
C GLY A 358 9.71 -3.22 7.68
N THR A 359 9.20 -4.32 7.12
CA THR A 359 7.94 -4.92 7.55
C THR A 359 7.96 -6.41 7.33
N ASN A 360 7.33 -7.16 8.24
CA ASN A 360 7.01 -8.56 8.05
C ASN A 360 5.54 -8.75 7.60
N LYS A 361 4.86 -7.67 7.18
CA LYS A 361 3.43 -7.70 6.86
C LYS A 361 3.14 -7.61 5.37
N ILE A 362 2.17 -8.39 4.95
CA ILE A 362 1.53 -8.37 3.65
C ILE A 362 0.12 -7.81 3.83
N THR A 363 -0.27 -6.86 2.97
CA THR A 363 -1.64 -6.31 2.99
C THR A 363 -2.45 -6.89 1.85
N ILE A 364 -3.63 -7.42 2.17
CA ILE A 364 -4.61 -7.87 1.18
C ILE A 364 -5.84 -6.98 1.33
N THR A 365 -6.32 -6.39 0.24
CA THR A 365 -7.56 -5.61 0.23
C THR A 365 -8.64 -6.42 -0.47
N VAL A 366 -9.68 -6.82 0.26
CA VAL A 366 -10.82 -7.57 -0.28
C VAL A 366 -11.97 -6.62 -0.54
N THR A 367 -12.48 -6.56 -1.77
CA THR A 367 -13.60 -5.71 -2.18
C THR A 367 -14.84 -6.55 -2.44
N GLY A 368 -15.94 -6.18 -1.81
CA GLY A 368 -17.22 -6.87 -1.94
C GLY A 368 -18.10 -6.35 -3.08
N ASP A 369 -19.23 -6.99 -3.30
CA ASP A 369 -20.22 -6.62 -4.33
C ASP A 369 -20.78 -5.21 -4.17
N THR A 370 -20.79 -4.71 -2.94
CA THR A 370 -21.21 -3.34 -2.60
C THR A 370 -20.13 -2.29 -2.87
N GLY A 371 -18.93 -2.70 -3.27
CA GLY A 371 -17.75 -1.85 -3.39
C GLY A 371 -17.03 -1.56 -2.06
N LEU A 372 -17.56 -2.04 -0.92
CA LEU A 372 -16.91 -1.91 0.37
C LEU A 372 -15.66 -2.79 0.44
N THR A 373 -14.59 -2.26 1.06
CA THR A 373 -13.30 -2.94 1.17
C THR A 373 -12.96 -3.34 2.60
N SER A 374 -12.41 -4.55 2.77
CA SER A 374 -11.74 -5.01 3.98
C SER A 374 -10.24 -5.04 3.78
N LYS A 375 -9.49 -4.34 4.64
CA LYS A 375 -8.04 -4.46 4.70
C LYS A 375 -7.66 -5.61 5.63
N VAL A 376 -6.90 -6.54 5.09
CA VAL A 376 -6.37 -7.70 5.79
C VAL A 376 -4.86 -7.52 5.98
N LYS A 377 -4.39 -7.67 7.21
CA LYS A 377 -2.97 -7.71 7.53
C LYS A 377 -2.56 -9.18 7.70
N VAL A 378 -1.54 -9.61 6.97
CA VAL A 378 -0.93 -10.94 7.12
C VAL A 378 0.50 -10.74 7.57
N THR A 379 0.78 -11.03 8.83
CA THR A 379 2.15 -11.07 9.36
C THR A 379 2.80 -12.39 8.93
N VAL A 380 3.97 -12.32 8.32
CA VAL A 380 4.78 -13.47 7.92
C VAL A 380 5.89 -13.63 8.94
N ASN A 381 5.87 -14.72 9.69
CA ASN A 381 6.94 -15.11 10.61
C ASN A 381 7.85 -16.07 9.87
N THR A 382 9.16 -15.87 9.92
CA THR A 382 10.12 -16.56 9.05
C THR A 382 11.40 -16.94 9.75
#